data_AF-A0A523QQ16-F1
#
_entry.id   AF-A0A523QQ16-F1
#
_cell.length_a   1.000
_cell.length_b   1.000
_cell.length_c   1.000
_cell.angle_alpha   90.00
_cell.angle_beta   90.00
_cell.angle_gamma   90.00
#
_symmetry.space_group_name_H-M   'P 1'
#
loop_
_entity.id
_entity.type
_entity.pdbx_description
1 polymer ?
#
loop_
_entity_poly.entity_id
_entity_poly.type
_entity_poly.pdbx_seq_one_letter_code
_entity_poly.pdbx_strand_id
1 'polypeptide(L)'
;MTRTAEQATSSKSLLTSDAEAIRHLEQEIAGGRHWYVALLEAMGMWSSAAEDHHGRKYRYLIAGEAFDWLLLAERLCEVVDSLLPVDEKEALLFYARPPMKLSAGEVKSLIGQSKYRQYLNYFYGVTVEQALIMAVEEEVHKERRVSGYNNDVDVSNETYRRIYGEARQALLKRFRKEAGYPQLRSTTLAEMKEFSYWLFKYRIEQCEPAKVASDTRKALDYLKGQWTRQGVFSVLAAEDISAARP
;
A
#
# COMPACT_ATOMS: atom_id res chain seq x y z
N MET A 1 26.28 -24.84 31.77
CA MET A 1 27.32 -24.96 30.72
C MET A 1 26.66 -25.40 29.42
N THR A 2 26.58 -24.48 28.46
CA THR A 2 26.55 -24.68 26.99
C THR A 2 25.69 -25.79 26.37
N ARG A 3 24.63 -25.40 25.66
CA ARG A 3 24.67 -25.35 24.18
C ARG A 3 23.48 -24.56 23.60
N THR A 4 23.79 -23.33 23.22
CA THR A 4 23.19 -22.56 22.15
C THR A 4 23.31 -23.34 20.83
N ALA A 5 22.24 -23.38 20.04
CA ALA A 5 22.22 -23.26 18.56
C ALA A 5 20.96 -23.93 18.01
N GLU A 6 19.96 -23.12 17.64
CA GLU A 6 19.08 -23.34 16.49
C GLU A 6 18.17 -22.12 16.33
N GLN A 7 18.80 -20.95 16.13
CA GLN A 7 18.14 -19.88 15.36
C GLN A 7 18.57 -20.09 13.93
N ALA A 8 17.71 -20.78 13.17
CA ALA A 8 17.85 -20.90 11.73
C ALA A 8 17.77 -19.50 11.11
N THR A 9 18.92 -18.98 10.70
CA THR A 9 19.08 -17.85 9.80
C THR A 9 18.46 -18.23 8.46
N SER A 10 17.17 -17.95 8.29
CA SER A 10 16.50 -18.08 6.99
C SER A 10 16.81 -16.83 6.15
N SER A 11 18.06 -16.66 5.74
CA SER A 11 18.42 -15.80 4.62
C SER A 11 17.88 -16.46 3.36
N LYS A 12 16.65 -16.12 2.96
CA LYS A 12 16.07 -16.62 1.72
C LYS A 12 16.87 -16.00 0.57
N SER A 13 17.62 -16.82 -0.17
CA SER A 13 18.28 -16.42 -1.41
C SER A 13 17.27 -15.69 -2.30
N LEU A 14 17.67 -14.54 -2.86
CA LEU A 14 16.92 -13.89 -3.94
C LEU A 14 16.62 -14.93 -5.01
N LEU A 15 15.39 -14.92 -5.53
CA LEU A 15 15.06 -15.77 -6.68
C LEU A 15 15.84 -15.29 -7.90
N THR A 16 16.14 -16.20 -8.83
CA THR A 16 16.89 -15.87 -10.05
C THR A 16 16.25 -14.72 -10.82
N SER A 17 14.91 -14.70 -10.90
CA SER A 17 14.09 -13.62 -11.49
C SER A 17 14.22 -12.28 -10.77
N ASP A 18 14.38 -12.26 -9.45
CA ASP A 18 14.53 -11.01 -8.70
C ASP A 18 15.93 -10.40 -8.93
N ALA A 19 16.94 -11.26 -9.00
CA ALA A 19 18.29 -10.84 -9.37
C ALA A 19 18.36 -10.36 -10.84
N GLU A 20 17.57 -10.97 -11.74
CA GLU A 20 17.41 -10.50 -13.13
C GLU A 20 16.72 -9.14 -13.19
N ALA A 21 15.67 -8.91 -12.40
CA ALA A 21 15.00 -7.62 -12.31
C ALA A 21 15.95 -6.49 -11.89
N ILE A 22 16.83 -6.76 -10.92
CA ILE A 22 17.86 -5.81 -10.48
C ILE A 22 18.85 -5.51 -11.61
N ARG A 23 19.38 -6.55 -12.27
CA ARG A 23 20.32 -6.35 -13.40
C ARG A 23 19.68 -5.59 -14.55
N HIS A 24 18.42 -5.89 -14.87
CA HIS A 24 17.64 -5.16 -15.88
C HIS A 24 17.55 -3.68 -15.53
N LEU A 25 17.20 -3.37 -14.27
CA LEU A 25 17.11 -1.98 -13.79
C LEU A 25 18.43 -1.21 -13.98
N GLU A 26 19.55 -1.80 -13.54
CA GLU A 26 20.88 -1.19 -13.67
C GLU A 26 21.26 -0.96 -15.15
N GLN A 27 21.03 -1.96 -16.00
CA GLN A 27 21.40 -1.94 -17.41
C GLN A 27 20.58 -0.92 -18.20
N GLU A 28 19.26 -0.86 -18.00
CA GLU A 28 18.41 0.09 -18.72
C GLU A 28 18.73 1.54 -18.32
N ILE A 29 18.99 1.81 -17.04
CA ILE A 29 19.40 3.14 -16.57
C ILE A 29 20.75 3.52 -17.19
N ALA A 30 21.74 2.62 -17.14
CA ALA A 30 23.06 2.85 -17.74
C ALA A 30 22.98 3.02 -19.28
N GLY A 31 22.01 2.36 -19.92
CA GLY A 31 21.70 2.49 -21.34
C GLY A 31 20.96 3.78 -21.72
N GLY A 32 20.65 4.64 -20.76
CA GLY A 32 20.00 5.95 -21.00
C GLY A 32 18.47 5.91 -20.96
N ARG A 33 17.84 4.80 -20.54
CA ARG A 33 16.40 4.78 -20.30
C ARG A 33 16.06 5.64 -19.10
N HIS A 34 14.89 6.28 -19.15
CA HIS A 34 14.38 6.99 -17.98
C HIS A 34 14.20 6.03 -16.80
N TRP A 35 14.81 6.34 -15.66
CA TRP A 35 14.89 5.43 -14.50
C TRP A 35 13.53 4.93 -14.01
N TYR A 36 12.50 5.79 -14.02
CA TYR A 36 11.15 5.41 -13.61
C TYR A 36 10.52 4.35 -14.52
N VAL A 37 10.82 4.38 -15.83
CA VAL A 37 10.34 3.36 -16.77
C VAL A 37 11.05 2.04 -16.50
N ALA A 38 12.38 2.06 -16.35
CA ALA A 38 13.17 0.88 -16.00
C ALA A 38 12.74 0.27 -14.66
N LEU A 39 12.38 1.12 -13.68
CA LEU A 39 11.86 0.70 -12.38
C LEU A 39 10.54 -0.08 -12.52
N LEU A 40 9.59 0.42 -13.30
CA LEU A 40 8.31 -0.26 -13.53
C LEU A 40 8.51 -1.62 -14.23
N GLU A 41 9.42 -1.70 -15.19
CA GLU A 41 9.76 -2.97 -15.85
C GLU A 41 10.35 -3.98 -14.86
N ALA A 42 11.31 -3.54 -14.04
CA ALA A 42 11.90 -4.36 -13.01
C ALA A 42 10.85 -4.85 -11.99
N MET A 43 9.87 -4.01 -11.61
CA MET A 43 8.73 -4.45 -10.79
C MET A 43 7.89 -5.53 -11.47
N GLY A 44 7.75 -5.46 -12.79
CA GLY A 44 7.07 -6.46 -13.61
C GLY A 44 7.76 -7.83 -13.58
N MET A 45 9.09 -7.82 -13.56
CA MET A 45 9.94 -9.02 -13.48
C MET A 45 10.04 -9.60 -12.07
N TRP A 46 9.84 -8.78 -11.04
CA TRP A 46 10.00 -9.18 -9.64
C TRP A 46 8.96 -10.23 -9.20
N SER A 47 9.44 -11.33 -8.63
CA SER A 47 8.65 -12.52 -8.34
C SER A 47 8.43 -12.79 -6.86
N SER A 48 9.36 -12.37 -5.98
CA SER A 48 9.20 -12.59 -4.55
C SER A 48 8.05 -11.77 -3.95
N ALA A 49 7.17 -12.46 -3.22
CA ALA A 49 6.08 -11.83 -2.46
C ALA A 49 6.59 -11.11 -1.19
N ALA A 50 7.73 -11.54 -0.66
CA ALA A 50 8.39 -10.98 0.51
C ALA A 50 9.86 -11.39 0.54
N GLU A 51 10.69 -10.59 1.21
CA GLU A 51 12.11 -10.89 1.48
C GLU A 51 12.55 -10.38 2.85
N ASP A 52 13.66 -10.90 3.35
CA ASP A 52 14.37 -10.35 4.51
C ASP A 52 15.66 -9.68 3.97
N HIS A 53 15.71 -8.35 4.01
CA HIS A 53 16.83 -7.56 3.49
C HIS A 53 17.37 -6.61 4.56
N HIS A 54 18.68 -6.67 4.83
CA HIS A 54 19.34 -5.90 5.90
C HIS A 54 18.64 -5.95 7.27
N GLY A 55 18.06 -7.11 7.62
CA GLY A 55 17.34 -7.30 8.88
C GLY A 55 15.93 -6.70 8.92
N ARG A 56 15.48 -6.05 7.84
CA ARG A 56 14.09 -5.60 7.64
C ARG A 56 13.32 -6.61 6.80
N LYS A 57 12.10 -6.91 7.23
CA LYS A 57 11.16 -7.72 6.46
C LYS A 57 10.44 -6.84 5.45
N TYR A 58 10.54 -7.17 4.17
CA TYR A 58 9.77 -6.55 3.10
C TYR A 58 8.65 -7.51 2.69
N ARG A 59 7.41 -7.02 2.63
CA ARG A 59 6.24 -7.79 2.20
C ARG A 59 5.55 -7.04 1.05
N TYR A 60 5.95 -7.36 -0.17
CA TYR A 60 5.48 -6.70 -1.38
C TYR A 60 4.07 -7.12 -1.78
N LEU A 61 3.66 -8.36 -1.46
CA LEU A 61 2.36 -8.89 -1.85
C LEU A 61 1.54 -9.27 -0.62
N ILE A 62 0.63 -8.37 -0.23
CA ILE A 62 -0.28 -8.53 0.91
C ILE A 62 -1.32 -9.59 0.57
N ALA A 63 -1.45 -10.59 1.46
CA ALA A 63 -2.36 -11.72 1.31
C ALA A 63 -2.24 -12.49 -0.03
N GLY A 64 -1.13 -12.35 -0.75
CA GLY A 64 -0.99 -12.92 -2.11
C GLY A 64 -1.74 -12.17 -3.22
N GLU A 65 -2.37 -11.03 -2.90
CA GLU A 65 -3.35 -10.38 -3.79
C GLU A 65 -3.03 -8.91 -4.07
N ALA A 66 -2.55 -8.16 -3.07
CA ALA A 66 -2.38 -6.71 -3.15
C ALA A 66 -0.90 -6.31 -3.18
N PHE A 67 -0.46 -5.72 -4.28
CA PHE A 67 0.94 -5.36 -4.51
C PHE A 67 1.27 -3.96 -3.97
N ASP A 68 2.04 -3.92 -2.89
CA ASP A 68 2.62 -2.71 -2.28
C ASP A 68 3.81 -2.21 -3.13
N TRP A 69 3.46 -1.61 -4.26
CA TRP A 69 4.42 -1.20 -5.29
C TRP A 69 5.46 -0.18 -4.81
N LEU A 70 5.09 0.72 -3.89
CA LEU A 70 6.02 1.69 -3.31
C LEU A 70 7.06 1.03 -2.41
N LEU A 71 6.69 -0.04 -1.70
CA LEU A 71 7.65 -0.80 -0.89
C LEU A 71 8.68 -1.51 -1.79
N LEU A 72 8.26 -2.01 -2.95
CA LEU A 72 9.20 -2.56 -3.93
C LEU A 72 10.01 -1.45 -4.62
N ALA A 73 9.40 -0.28 -4.86
CA ALA A 73 10.10 0.90 -5.39
C ALA A 73 11.24 1.30 -4.47
N GLU A 74 10.97 1.43 -3.16
CA GLU A 74 11.98 1.73 -2.14
C GLU A 74 13.15 0.75 -2.23
N ARG A 75 12.85 -0.54 -2.27
CA ARG A 75 13.87 -1.59 -2.34
C ARG A 75 14.71 -1.52 -3.62
N LEU A 76 14.08 -1.32 -4.77
CA LEU A 76 14.79 -1.27 -6.05
C LEU A 76 15.60 0.02 -6.21
N CYS A 77 15.06 1.15 -5.75
CA CYS A 77 15.76 2.43 -5.73
C CYS A 77 17.02 2.39 -4.85
N GLU A 78 16.99 1.65 -3.73
CA GLU A 78 18.17 1.46 -2.87
C GLU A 78 19.34 0.81 -3.64
N VAL A 79 19.07 -0.09 -4.59
CA VAL A 79 20.13 -0.77 -5.36
C VAL A 79 20.82 0.17 -6.34
N VAL A 80 20.06 1.07 -6.96
CA VAL A 80 20.56 2.00 -7.98
C VAL A 80 20.67 3.43 -7.47
N ASP A 81 20.79 3.62 -6.16
CA ASP A 81 20.62 4.91 -5.49
C ASP A 81 21.51 6.02 -6.07
N SER A 82 22.76 5.68 -6.39
CA SER A 82 23.74 6.61 -6.97
C SER A 82 23.42 7.06 -8.40
N LEU A 83 22.47 6.40 -9.08
CA LEU A 83 22.06 6.69 -10.45
C LEU A 83 20.78 7.55 -10.50
N LEU A 84 20.13 7.80 -9.37
CA LEU A 84 18.82 8.46 -9.31
C LEU A 84 18.94 9.95 -8.94
N PRO A 85 18.17 10.84 -9.60
CA PRO A 85 17.99 12.20 -9.11
C PRO A 85 17.33 12.17 -7.72
N VAL A 86 17.99 12.75 -6.72
CA VAL A 86 17.55 12.69 -5.31
C VAL A 86 16.13 13.25 -5.14
N ASP A 87 15.87 14.44 -5.69
CA ASP A 87 14.58 15.12 -5.56
C ASP A 87 13.43 14.29 -6.15
N GLU A 88 13.65 13.65 -7.30
CA GLU A 88 12.63 12.82 -7.95
C GLU A 88 12.38 11.52 -7.19
N LYS A 89 13.45 10.89 -6.69
CA LYS A 89 13.37 9.69 -5.85
C LYS A 89 12.61 9.99 -4.56
N GLU A 90 12.93 11.08 -3.87
CA GLU A 90 12.22 11.50 -2.66
C GLU A 90 10.76 11.85 -2.94
N ALA A 91 10.49 12.56 -4.03
CA ALA A 91 9.13 12.84 -4.50
C ALA A 91 8.32 11.55 -4.71
N LEU A 92 8.93 10.54 -5.33
CA LEU A 92 8.28 9.25 -5.54
C LEU A 92 8.06 8.48 -4.23
N LEU A 93 9.10 8.30 -3.42
CA LEU A 93 9.04 7.40 -2.26
C LEU A 93 8.21 7.96 -1.10
N PHE A 94 8.25 9.27 -0.86
CA PHE A 94 7.53 9.89 0.26
C PHE A 94 6.16 10.44 -0.13
N TYR A 95 6.03 10.94 -1.36
CA TYR A 95 4.81 11.59 -1.82
C TYR A 95 4.10 10.81 -2.94
N ALA A 96 4.57 9.62 -3.29
CA ALA A 96 4.03 8.81 -4.38
C ALA A 96 3.94 9.58 -5.70
N ARG A 97 4.76 10.61 -5.90
CA ARG A 97 4.72 11.50 -7.07
C ARG A 97 5.71 11.01 -8.13
N PRO A 98 5.24 10.44 -9.25
CA PRO A 98 6.14 9.97 -10.29
C PRO A 98 6.84 11.15 -11.00
N PRO A 99 8.09 10.97 -11.46
CA PRO A 99 8.86 12.01 -12.17
C PRO A 99 8.28 12.35 -13.54
N MET A 100 7.51 11.43 -14.13
CA MET A 100 6.84 11.61 -15.40
C MET A 100 5.42 11.04 -15.35
N LYS A 101 4.56 11.55 -16.24
CA LYS A 101 3.20 11.05 -16.40
C LYS A 101 3.18 9.84 -17.31
N LEU A 102 2.43 8.82 -16.91
CA LEU A 102 2.10 7.63 -17.71
C LEU A 102 0.60 7.35 -17.57
N SER A 103 -0.03 6.95 -18.67
CA SER A 103 -1.40 6.43 -18.69
C SER A 103 -1.49 5.07 -18.02
N ALA A 104 -2.70 4.61 -17.68
CA ALA A 104 -2.90 3.27 -17.13
C ALA A 104 -2.47 2.18 -18.11
N GLY A 105 -2.66 2.42 -19.41
CA GLY A 105 -2.22 1.52 -20.46
C GLY A 105 -0.70 1.34 -20.48
N GLU A 106 0.05 2.43 -20.34
CA GLU A 106 1.52 2.41 -20.30
C GLU A 106 2.04 1.77 -19.01
N VAL A 107 1.48 2.12 -17.85
CA VAL A 107 1.86 1.46 -16.59
C VAL A 107 1.61 -0.05 -16.70
N LYS A 108 0.44 -0.44 -17.19
CA LYS A 108 0.05 -1.84 -17.35
C LYS A 108 0.95 -2.60 -18.32
N SER A 109 1.42 -1.96 -19.40
CA SER A 109 2.35 -2.60 -20.34
C SER A 109 3.73 -2.81 -19.72
N LEU A 110 4.20 -1.88 -18.88
CA LEU A 110 5.50 -1.96 -18.21
C LEU A 110 5.53 -2.98 -17.09
N ILE A 111 4.57 -2.94 -16.16
CA ILE A 111 4.54 -3.86 -15.00
C ILE A 111 3.89 -5.21 -15.33
N GLY A 112 3.16 -5.29 -16.44
CA GLY A 112 2.42 -6.48 -16.87
C GLY A 112 1.03 -6.62 -16.22
N GLN A 113 0.16 -7.38 -16.89
CA GLN A 113 -1.25 -7.55 -16.53
C GLN A 113 -1.47 -8.11 -15.11
N SER A 114 -0.65 -9.05 -14.67
CA SER A 114 -0.79 -9.67 -13.34
C SER A 114 -0.47 -8.67 -12.23
N LYS A 115 0.69 -8.01 -12.29
CA LYS A 115 1.09 -6.96 -11.34
C LYS A 115 0.14 -5.78 -11.36
N TYR A 116 -0.37 -5.40 -12.54
CA TYR A 116 -1.36 -4.34 -12.63
C TYR A 116 -2.66 -4.68 -11.90
N ARG A 117 -3.15 -5.92 -11.98
CA ARG A 117 -4.30 -6.36 -11.18
C ARG A 117 -3.99 -6.32 -9.68
N GLN A 118 -2.81 -6.79 -9.28
CA GLN A 118 -2.39 -6.76 -7.88
C GLN A 118 -2.20 -5.32 -7.37
N TYR A 119 -1.75 -4.42 -8.22
CA TYR A 119 -1.67 -2.99 -7.95
C TYR A 119 -3.07 -2.41 -7.70
N LEU A 120 -4.05 -2.71 -8.55
CA LEU A 120 -5.44 -2.29 -8.34
C LEU A 120 -6.01 -2.83 -7.02
N ASN A 121 -5.70 -4.09 -6.67
CA ASN A 121 -6.08 -4.65 -5.37
C ASN A 121 -5.48 -3.85 -4.20
N TYR A 122 -4.22 -3.42 -4.30
CA TYR A 122 -3.61 -2.57 -3.28
C TYR A 122 -4.24 -1.18 -3.24
N PHE A 123 -4.46 -0.57 -4.40
CA PHE A 123 -5.07 0.76 -4.49
C PHE A 123 -6.47 0.76 -3.85
N TYR A 124 -7.36 -0.13 -4.26
CA TYR A 124 -8.71 -0.17 -3.70
C TYR A 124 -8.74 -0.74 -2.27
N GLY A 125 -7.97 -1.79 -2.00
CA GLY A 125 -8.04 -2.49 -0.73
C GLY A 125 -7.22 -1.89 0.40
N VAL A 126 -6.24 -1.04 0.09
CA VAL A 126 -5.41 -0.36 1.11
C VAL A 126 -5.59 1.15 1.00
N THR A 127 -5.27 1.76 -0.14
CA THR A 127 -5.26 3.23 -0.27
C THR A 127 -6.65 3.83 -0.15
N VAL A 128 -7.63 3.31 -0.90
CA VAL A 128 -9.03 3.77 -0.85
C VAL A 128 -9.66 3.42 0.49
N GLU A 129 -9.38 2.23 1.04
CA GLU A 129 -9.92 1.84 2.34
C GLU A 129 -9.40 2.74 3.48
N GLN A 130 -8.12 3.14 3.47
CA GLN A 130 -7.58 4.12 4.42
C GLN A 130 -8.21 5.50 4.24
N ALA A 131 -8.46 5.92 2.99
CA ALA A 131 -9.15 7.17 2.73
C ALA A 131 -10.59 7.19 3.21
N LEU A 132 -11.31 6.05 3.14
CA LEU A 132 -12.63 5.91 3.74
C LEU A 132 -12.58 6.16 5.24
N ILE A 133 -11.63 5.53 5.94
CA ILE A 133 -11.44 5.71 7.38
C ILE A 133 -11.18 7.18 7.71
N MET A 134 -10.27 7.84 6.98
CA MET A 134 -9.97 9.27 7.17
C MET A 134 -11.19 10.17 6.91
N ALA A 135 -11.95 9.91 5.85
CA ALA A 135 -13.14 10.68 5.50
C ALA A 135 -14.19 10.63 6.61
N VAL A 136 -14.48 9.42 7.13
CA VAL A 136 -15.46 9.22 8.20
C VAL A 136 -14.92 9.74 9.54
N GLU A 137 -13.63 9.58 9.82
CA GLU A 137 -13.00 10.13 11.02
C GLU A 137 -13.08 11.66 11.06
N GLU A 138 -12.90 12.33 9.92
CA GLU A 138 -13.08 13.78 9.79
C GLU A 138 -14.54 14.21 10.04
N GLU A 139 -15.53 13.43 9.58
CA GLU A 139 -16.95 13.64 9.88
C GLU A 139 -17.21 13.52 11.39
N VAL A 140 -16.74 12.45 12.03
CA VAL A 140 -16.89 12.20 13.48
C VAL A 140 -16.23 13.32 14.30
N HIS A 141 -15.03 13.76 13.92
CA HIS A 141 -14.35 14.87 14.57
C HIS A 141 -15.16 16.17 14.47
N LYS A 142 -15.73 16.49 13.30
CA LYS A 142 -16.54 17.70 13.11
C LYS A 142 -17.78 17.68 13.99
N GLU A 143 -18.50 16.56 14.05
CA GLU A 143 -19.68 16.39 14.90
C GLU A 143 -19.34 16.58 16.39
N ARG A 144 -18.27 15.93 16.86
CA ARG A 144 -17.84 16.00 18.27
C ARG A 144 -17.36 17.36 18.69
N ARG A 145 -16.66 18.09 17.81
CA ARG A 145 -16.25 19.48 18.06
C ARG A 145 -17.46 20.38 18.29
N VAL A 146 -18.55 20.17 17.55
CA VAL A 146 -19.82 20.90 17.76
C VAL A 146 -20.45 20.54 19.11
N SER A 147 -20.28 19.30 19.58
CA SER A 147 -20.84 18.81 20.86
C SER A 147 -19.95 19.05 22.10
N GLY A 148 -18.73 19.59 21.96
CA GLY A 148 -17.81 19.88 23.08
C GLY A 148 -17.10 18.66 23.70
N TYR A 149 -17.18 17.47 23.08
CA TYR A 149 -16.54 16.24 23.56
C TYR A 149 -15.29 15.89 22.73
N ASN A 150 -14.08 15.99 23.29
CA ASN A 150 -12.83 15.68 22.59
C ASN A 150 -12.08 14.47 23.20
N ASN A 151 -12.45 13.25 22.83
CA ASN A 151 -11.66 12.04 23.13
C ASN A 151 -11.35 11.25 21.85
N ASP A 152 -10.08 11.17 21.46
CA ASP A 152 -9.62 10.53 20.22
C ASP A 152 -9.87 9.01 20.16
N VAL A 153 -9.81 8.32 21.30
CA VAL A 153 -10.09 6.86 21.35
C VAL A 153 -11.55 6.60 20.99
N ASP A 154 -12.43 7.50 21.41
CA ASP A 154 -13.86 7.40 21.14
C ASP A 154 -14.19 7.80 19.69
N VAL A 155 -13.42 8.74 19.11
CA VAL A 155 -13.49 9.04 17.67
C VAL A 155 -13.14 7.82 16.84
N SER A 156 -11.97 7.20 17.08
CA SER A 156 -11.51 6.06 16.27
C SER A 156 -12.47 4.88 16.36
N ASN A 157 -12.96 4.55 17.56
CA ASN A 157 -13.94 3.47 17.70
C ASN A 157 -15.25 3.79 16.99
N GLU A 158 -15.73 5.03 17.05
CA GLU A 158 -16.95 5.46 16.37
C GLU A 158 -16.81 5.39 14.84
N THR A 159 -15.67 5.85 14.29
CA THR A 159 -15.36 5.73 12.85
C THR A 159 -15.47 4.29 12.38
N TYR A 160 -14.83 3.35 13.09
CA TYR A 160 -14.86 1.94 12.70
C TYR A 160 -16.25 1.32 12.87
N ARG A 161 -17.03 1.72 13.88
CA ARG A 161 -18.43 1.27 14.01
C ARG A 161 -19.29 1.73 12.84
N ARG A 162 -19.12 2.98 12.37
CA ARG A 162 -19.89 3.51 11.22
C ARG A 162 -19.59 2.75 9.94
N ILE A 163 -18.32 2.43 9.69
CA ILE A 163 -17.89 1.74 8.47
C ILE A 163 -18.20 0.24 8.56
N TYR A 164 -17.71 -0.42 9.60
CA TYR A 164 -17.63 -1.88 9.72
C TYR A 164 -18.63 -2.50 10.70
N GLY A 165 -19.38 -1.70 11.45
CA GLY A 165 -20.32 -2.16 12.48
C GLY A 165 -19.67 -2.53 13.81
N GLU A 166 -18.34 -2.41 13.94
CA GLU A 166 -17.61 -2.86 15.13
C GLU A 166 -16.43 -1.95 15.46
N ALA A 167 -15.99 -1.96 16.73
CA ALA A 167 -14.89 -1.11 17.20
C ALA A 167 -13.53 -1.57 16.65
N ARG A 168 -12.61 -0.61 16.42
CA ARG A 168 -11.28 -0.86 15.86
C ARG A 168 -10.51 -1.98 16.58
N GLN A 169 -10.53 -1.98 17.91
CA GLN A 169 -9.79 -2.98 18.70
C GLN A 169 -10.32 -4.40 18.52
N ALA A 170 -11.63 -4.57 18.38
CA ALA A 170 -12.26 -5.87 18.17
C ALA A 170 -11.91 -6.42 16.78
N LEU A 171 -11.99 -5.57 15.75
CA LEU A 171 -11.58 -5.90 14.39
C LEU A 171 -10.08 -6.24 14.30
N LEU A 172 -9.22 -5.43 14.92
CA LEU A 172 -7.77 -5.69 14.94
C LEU A 172 -7.43 -7.01 15.66
N LYS A 173 -8.11 -7.30 16.78
CA LYS A 173 -7.94 -8.57 17.51
C LYS A 173 -8.33 -9.75 16.63
N ARG A 174 -9.43 -9.64 15.88
CA ARG A 174 -9.93 -10.66 14.96
C ARG A 174 -8.96 -10.88 13.80
N PHE A 175 -8.53 -9.81 13.12
CA PHE A 175 -7.50 -9.86 12.09
C PHE A 175 -6.23 -10.57 12.58
N ARG A 176 -5.69 -10.17 13.74
CA ARG A 176 -4.48 -10.77 14.29
C ARG A 176 -4.64 -12.25 14.59
N LYS A 177 -5.81 -12.66 15.08
CA LYS A 177 -6.13 -14.07 15.32
C LYS A 177 -6.15 -14.87 14.02
N GLU A 178 -6.79 -14.34 12.97
CA GLU A 178 -6.90 -15.00 11.67
C GLU A 178 -5.57 -15.06 10.92
N ALA A 179 -4.76 -14.00 11.00
CA ALA A 179 -3.45 -13.90 10.36
C ALA A 179 -2.28 -14.49 11.18
N GLY A 180 -2.54 -14.98 12.40
CA GLY A 180 -1.54 -15.59 13.27
C GLY A 180 -0.56 -14.60 13.93
N TYR A 181 -0.92 -13.31 14.03
CA TYR A 181 -0.13 -12.30 14.72
C TYR A 181 -0.32 -12.34 16.25
N PRO A 182 0.74 -12.01 17.04
CA PRO A 182 0.60 -11.84 18.47
C PRO A 182 -0.26 -10.61 18.82
N GLN A 183 -0.97 -10.69 19.95
CA GLN A 183 -1.85 -9.61 20.43
C GLN A 183 -1.07 -8.55 21.19
N LEU A 184 -0.18 -7.84 20.49
CA LEU A 184 0.69 -6.81 21.07
C LEU A 184 0.00 -5.45 21.15
N ARG A 185 0.54 -4.52 21.96
CA ARG A 185 0.03 -3.14 22.02
C ARG A 185 0.49 -2.29 20.83
N SER A 186 1.64 -2.62 20.25
CA SER A 186 2.18 -1.99 19.05
C SER A 186 1.72 -2.70 17.79
N THR A 187 1.72 -1.99 16.67
CA THR A 187 1.41 -2.51 15.33
C THR A 187 2.42 -1.93 14.36
N THR A 188 3.03 -2.75 13.52
CA THR A 188 4.00 -2.26 12.52
C THR A 188 3.28 -1.62 11.32
N LEU A 189 3.98 -0.82 10.51
CA LEU A 189 3.38 -0.26 9.29
C LEU A 189 2.92 -1.35 8.30
N ALA A 190 3.71 -2.43 8.15
CA ALA A 190 3.34 -3.56 7.31
C ALA A 190 2.06 -4.24 7.80
N GLU A 191 1.98 -4.51 9.12
CA GLU A 191 0.79 -5.08 9.75
C GLU A 191 -0.42 -4.16 9.63
N MET A 192 -0.24 -2.84 9.70
CA MET A 192 -1.31 -1.86 9.47
C MET A 192 -1.84 -1.91 8.03
N LYS A 193 -0.98 -2.06 7.02
CA LYS A 193 -1.41 -2.21 5.61
C LYS A 193 -2.16 -3.52 5.40
N GLU A 194 -1.68 -4.62 5.99
CA GLU A 194 -2.39 -5.91 5.97
C GLU A 194 -3.75 -5.82 6.65
N PHE A 195 -3.84 -5.12 7.78
CA PHE A 195 -5.11 -4.88 8.47
C PHE A 195 -6.07 -4.06 7.61
N SER A 196 -5.59 -3.01 6.94
CA SER A 196 -6.41 -2.24 5.98
C SER A 196 -6.95 -3.14 4.86
N TYR A 197 -6.11 -3.98 4.26
CA TYR A 197 -6.56 -4.91 3.21
C TYR A 197 -7.57 -5.94 3.74
N TRP A 198 -7.38 -6.42 4.97
CA TRP A 198 -8.34 -7.30 5.62
C TRP A 198 -9.68 -6.60 5.88
N LEU A 199 -9.68 -5.33 6.30
CA LEU A 199 -10.89 -4.54 6.50
C LEU A 199 -11.67 -4.33 5.20
N PHE A 200 -10.97 -4.09 4.09
CA PHE A 200 -11.60 -4.02 2.77
C PHE A 200 -12.34 -5.32 2.43
N LYS A 201 -11.69 -6.48 2.62
CA LYS A 201 -12.33 -7.78 2.38
C LYS A 201 -13.51 -8.02 3.32
N TYR A 202 -13.34 -7.72 4.60
CA TYR A 202 -14.40 -7.77 5.59
C TYR A 202 -15.60 -6.90 5.18
N ARG A 203 -15.37 -5.69 4.68
CA ARG A 203 -16.44 -4.78 4.23
C ARG A 203 -17.18 -5.32 3.01
N ILE A 204 -16.48 -5.90 2.04
CA ILE A 204 -17.10 -6.54 0.87
C ILE A 204 -17.98 -7.73 1.27
N GLU A 205 -17.53 -8.53 2.24
CA GLU A 205 -18.23 -9.75 2.66
C GLU A 205 -19.42 -9.46 3.58
N GLN A 206 -19.34 -8.44 4.44
CA GLN A 206 -20.30 -8.22 5.53
C GLN A 206 -21.27 -7.05 5.28
N CYS A 207 -20.95 -6.11 4.39
CA CYS A 207 -21.82 -4.96 4.12
C CYS A 207 -22.67 -5.15 2.87
N GLU A 208 -23.81 -4.46 2.81
CA GLU A 208 -24.64 -4.44 1.60
C GLU A 208 -23.88 -3.85 0.40
N PRO A 209 -24.05 -4.39 -0.82
CA PRO A 209 -23.34 -3.90 -2.01
C PRO A 209 -23.52 -2.41 -2.27
N ALA A 210 -24.72 -1.87 -2.00
CA ALA A 210 -25.01 -0.45 -2.14
C ALA A 210 -24.18 0.41 -1.17
N LYS A 211 -24.01 -0.04 0.08
CA LYS A 211 -23.14 0.61 1.07
C LYS A 211 -21.68 0.55 0.62
N VAL A 212 -21.20 -0.62 0.17
CA VAL A 212 -19.82 -0.78 -0.32
C VAL A 212 -19.51 0.20 -1.46
N ALA A 213 -20.42 0.34 -2.42
CA ALA A 213 -20.27 1.27 -3.55
C ALA A 213 -20.30 2.75 -3.10
N SER A 214 -21.21 3.10 -2.18
CA SER A 214 -21.32 4.46 -1.63
C SER A 214 -20.06 4.87 -0.85
N ASP A 215 -19.57 4.00 0.03
CA ASP A 215 -18.36 4.20 0.82
C ASP A 215 -17.12 4.32 -0.08
N THR A 216 -17.02 3.46 -1.10
CA THR A 216 -15.91 3.52 -2.06
C THR A 216 -15.92 4.85 -2.83
N ARG A 217 -17.10 5.34 -3.22
CA ARG A 217 -17.23 6.66 -3.86
C ARG A 217 -16.81 7.79 -2.92
N LYS A 218 -17.30 7.77 -1.66
CA LYS A 218 -16.90 8.75 -0.63
C LYS A 218 -15.37 8.80 -0.48
N ALA A 219 -14.73 7.64 -0.40
CA ALA A 219 -13.29 7.53 -0.24
C ALA A 219 -12.51 8.07 -1.46
N LEU A 220 -12.97 7.77 -2.68
CA LEU A 220 -12.36 8.32 -3.90
C LEU A 220 -12.52 9.84 -4.01
N ASP A 221 -13.69 10.37 -3.68
CA ASP A 221 -13.94 11.82 -3.64
C ASP A 221 -13.06 12.50 -2.59
N TYR A 222 -12.89 11.88 -1.42
CA TYR A 222 -11.98 12.34 -0.38
C TYR A 222 -10.52 12.38 -0.87
N LEU A 223 -10.03 11.29 -1.47
CA LEU A 223 -8.67 11.22 -2.05
C LEU A 223 -8.44 12.32 -3.09
N LYS A 224 -9.38 12.49 -4.02
CA LYS A 224 -9.30 13.53 -5.06
C LYS A 224 -9.19 14.92 -4.45
N GLY A 225 -9.95 15.18 -3.39
CA GLY A 225 -9.87 16.42 -2.61
C GLY A 225 -8.50 16.62 -1.95
N GLN A 226 -7.94 15.58 -1.33
CA GLN A 226 -6.62 15.63 -0.71
C GLN A 226 -5.50 15.88 -1.74
N TRP A 227 -5.54 15.19 -2.88
CA TRP A 227 -4.59 15.36 -3.98
C TRP A 227 -4.59 16.78 -4.54
N THR A 228 -5.77 17.37 -4.72
CA THR A 228 -5.90 18.74 -5.21
C THR A 228 -5.29 19.76 -4.23
N ARG A 229 -5.40 19.50 -2.91
CA ARG A 229 -4.86 20.39 -1.86
C ARG A 229 -3.36 20.27 -1.67
N GLN A 230 -2.82 19.06 -1.78
CA GLN A 230 -1.41 18.77 -1.46
C GLN A 230 -0.50 18.70 -2.71
N GLY A 231 -1.05 18.75 -3.93
CA GLY A 231 -0.28 18.58 -5.17
C GLY A 231 0.29 17.16 -5.35
N VAL A 232 -0.23 16.21 -4.57
CA VAL A 232 0.20 14.81 -4.52
C VAL A 232 -0.66 14.00 -5.49
N PHE A 233 -0.05 13.31 -6.45
CA PHE A 233 -0.73 12.37 -7.34
C PHE A 233 -0.44 10.94 -6.87
N SER A 234 -1.16 10.44 -5.86
CA SER A 234 -0.81 9.16 -5.22
C SER A 234 -1.38 7.93 -5.95
N VAL A 235 -1.08 7.73 -7.22
CA VAL A 235 -1.58 6.58 -8.00
C VAL A 235 -0.62 6.30 -9.16
N LEU A 236 -0.23 5.04 -9.37
CA LEU A 236 0.28 4.61 -10.68
C LEU A 236 -0.86 4.78 -11.69
N ALA A 237 -0.75 5.76 -12.59
CA ALA A 237 -1.81 6.17 -13.52
C ALA A 237 -3.04 6.85 -12.87
N ALA A 238 -2.80 7.99 -12.22
CA ALA A 238 -3.81 8.80 -11.53
C ALA A 238 -4.99 9.29 -12.37
N GLU A 239 -4.85 9.46 -13.68
CA GLU A 239 -5.90 10.08 -14.51
C GLU A 239 -7.04 9.09 -14.86
N ASP A 240 -6.74 7.82 -15.12
CA ASP A 240 -7.73 6.84 -15.61
C ASP A 240 -8.61 6.23 -14.50
N ILE A 241 -8.07 6.07 -13.29
CA ILE A 241 -8.82 5.56 -12.13
C ILE A 241 -9.89 6.57 -11.68
N SER A 242 -9.69 7.86 -11.97
CA SER A 242 -10.68 8.91 -11.71
C SER A 242 -11.79 8.98 -12.77
N ALA A 243 -11.54 8.44 -13.96
CA ALA A 243 -12.47 8.44 -15.10
C ALA A 243 -13.31 7.16 -15.19
N ALA A 244 -12.84 6.05 -14.60
CA ALA A 244 -13.60 4.81 -14.48
C ALA A 244 -14.70 4.95 -13.43
N ARG A 245 -15.90 5.37 -13.87
CA ARG A 245 -17.12 5.08 -13.09
C ARG A 245 -17.33 3.55 -13.07
N PRO A 246 -17.75 2.97 -11.94
CA PRO A 246 -18.14 1.57 -11.89
C PRO A 246 -19.28 1.26 -12.87
#